data_AF-A0AAV6WI49-F1
#
_entry.id   AF-A0AAV6WI49-F1
#
_cell.length_a   1.000
_cell.length_b   1.000
_cell.length_c   1.000
_cell.angle_alpha   90.00
_cell.angle_beta   90.00
_cell.angle_gamma   90.00
#
_symmetry.space_group_name_H-M   'P 1'
#
loop_
_entity.id
_entity.type
_entity.pdbx_description
1 polymer ?
#
loop_
_entity_poly.entity_id
_entity_poly.type
_entity_poly.pdbx_seq_one_letter_code
_entity_poly.pdbx_strand_id
1 'polypeptide(L)'
;MQCSVVTLCSSRSPPLLNFTSFKPLKIFNSRTPVLLPERSLNDAAFNADDQKKRRNVSLSATTSRGLYTRRKLISTMTAAKSRGGGDGGGSVSDLDDNVRNIVQAFLWIAEGVYIVWLFLLPYAPGDPVWAISSETINSLIGLSLNFFFILPLSNSVVGFHLVEAPVLHPMSEGLFNFVIGWTLMFAPLLYTDKRRDRYKGSIDVLWGFQMFLTNTFLIPYMAIRLNEADDEYTPKKTSELGSVMTNGAPVVGLIGGIACLLSILWALYGRGDGNYGNLQERWEFLQSYLGSERLAYAFIWDICLYIVFQPWLIGDNLQNIRKGKVLIVNFLRFVPVVGLIAYCLCLNSDDEI
;
A
#
# COMPACT_ATOMS: atom_id res chain seq x y z
N MET A 1 16.15 -1.61 70.31
CA MET A 1 16.85 -2.91 70.34
C MET A 1 16.60 -3.57 68.98
N GLN A 2 17.33 -3.25 67.89
CA GLN A 2 18.73 -3.55 67.60
C GLN A 2 19.09 -5.02 67.85
N CYS A 3 19.21 -5.82 66.78
CA CYS A 3 20.46 -6.49 66.46
C CYS A 3 20.52 -6.87 64.98
N SER A 4 21.48 -6.26 64.28
CA SER A 4 21.87 -6.54 62.91
C SER A 4 22.88 -7.69 62.88
N VAL A 5 22.86 -8.54 61.85
CA VAL A 5 24.04 -9.29 61.41
C VAL A 5 24.25 -9.02 59.92
N VAL A 6 25.37 -8.36 59.65
CA VAL A 6 26.02 -8.12 58.37
C VAL A 6 26.98 -9.29 58.13
N THR A 7 27.10 -9.83 56.90
CA THR A 7 28.38 -10.32 56.33
C THR A 7 28.29 -10.49 54.79
N LEU A 8 28.96 -9.56 54.11
CA LEU A 8 29.85 -9.64 52.93
C LEU A 8 29.50 -10.37 51.61
N CYS A 9 29.34 -9.52 50.58
CA CYS A 9 29.89 -9.51 49.23
C CYS A 9 30.58 -10.76 48.64
N SER A 10 30.08 -11.21 47.48
CA SER A 10 30.93 -11.72 46.40
C SER A 10 30.51 -11.07 45.08
N SER A 11 31.41 -10.25 44.54
CA SER A 11 31.33 -9.61 43.23
C SER A 11 31.49 -10.66 42.12
N ARG A 12 30.45 -10.90 41.33
CA ARG A 12 30.57 -11.57 40.03
C ARG A 12 30.27 -10.57 38.92
N SER A 13 31.34 -10.16 38.26
CA SER A 13 31.37 -9.38 37.02
C SER A 13 30.58 -10.09 35.90
N PRO A 14 29.92 -9.36 35.00
CA PRO A 14 29.29 -9.95 33.82
C PRO A 14 30.34 -10.38 32.78
N PRO A 15 30.08 -11.41 31.96
CA PRO A 15 31.02 -11.84 30.93
C PRO A 15 31.12 -10.80 29.81
N LEU A 16 32.37 -10.45 29.48
CA LEU A 16 32.76 -9.59 28.38
C LEU A 16 32.45 -10.24 27.03
N LEU A 17 31.79 -9.49 26.15
CA LEU A 17 31.59 -9.79 24.74
C LEU A 17 32.96 -9.80 24.03
N ASN A 18 33.35 -10.97 23.51
CA ASN A 18 34.52 -11.12 22.66
C ASN A 18 34.12 -10.81 21.20
N PHE A 19 34.31 -9.56 20.77
CA PHE A 19 34.25 -9.17 19.37
C PHE A 19 35.56 -9.55 18.69
N THR A 20 35.58 -10.65 17.94
CA THR A 20 36.70 -10.96 17.03
C THR A 20 36.49 -10.24 15.70
N SER A 21 37.49 -9.42 15.38
CA SER A 21 37.69 -8.65 14.17
C SER A 21 37.62 -9.50 12.90
N PHE A 22 36.65 -9.23 12.03
CA PHE A 22 36.72 -9.65 10.62
C PHE A 22 37.23 -8.48 9.77
N LYS A 23 38.40 -8.68 9.17
CA LYS A 23 39.07 -7.74 8.26
C LYS A 23 38.32 -7.63 6.92
N PRO A 24 38.38 -6.47 6.25
CA PRO A 24 37.72 -6.23 4.96
C PRO A 24 38.54 -6.84 3.83
N LEU A 25 37.90 -7.64 2.96
CA LEU A 25 38.52 -8.08 1.72
C LEU A 25 38.22 -7.09 0.59
N LYS A 26 39.32 -6.65 0.00
CA LYS A 26 39.43 -5.61 -1.02
C LYS A 26 38.81 -6.04 -2.35
N ILE A 27 38.05 -5.10 -2.91
CA ILE A 27 37.94 -4.70 -4.31
C ILE A 27 39.03 -5.35 -5.19
N PHE A 28 38.63 -6.13 -6.18
CA PHE A 28 39.45 -6.41 -7.35
C PHE A 28 38.73 -5.96 -8.62
N ASN A 29 39.36 -4.99 -9.24
CA ASN A 29 39.06 -4.34 -10.50
C ASN A 29 39.80 -5.12 -11.59
N SER A 30 39.14 -5.51 -12.69
CA SER A 30 39.86 -5.91 -13.90
C SER A 30 39.16 -5.32 -15.13
N ARG A 31 39.68 -4.17 -15.56
CA ARG A 31 39.57 -3.70 -16.95
C ARG A 31 40.80 -4.19 -17.73
N THR A 32 40.50 -4.71 -18.93
CA THR A 32 41.29 -4.71 -20.20
C THR A 32 42.53 -5.62 -20.34
N PRO A 33 42.98 -6.01 -21.57
CA PRO A 33 42.50 -5.70 -22.94
C PRO A 33 42.37 -6.89 -23.94
N VAL A 34 41.65 -6.62 -25.04
CA VAL A 34 41.86 -6.97 -26.47
C VAL A 34 42.74 -8.20 -26.83
N LEU A 35 42.17 -9.14 -27.60
CA LEU A 35 42.86 -9.89 -28.66
C LEU A 35 41.89 -10.21 -29.83
N LEU A 36 42.27 -9.79 -31.03
CA LEU A 36 41.67 -10.13 -32.32
C LEU A 36 41.86 -11.62 -32.66
N PRO A 37 41.05 -12.15 -33.57
CA PRO A 37 41.67 -12.67 -34.79
C PRO A 37 40.96 -12.24 -36.08
N GLU A 38 41.80 -11.91 -37.05
CA GLU A 38 41.51 -11.67 -38.45
C GLU A 38 41.60 -13.01 -39.22
N ARG A 39 40.56 -13.39 -39.98
CA ARG A 39 40.70 -13.99 -41.33
C ARG A 39 39.34 -14.27 -42.00
N SER A 40 39.06 -13.45 -43.02
CA SER A 40 38.67 -13.79 -44.39
C SER A 40 38.11 -15.20 -44.67
N LEU A 41 36.89 -15.28 -45.20
CA LEU A 41 36.64 -15.89 -46.51
C LEU A 41 35.28 -15.48 -47.11
N ASN A 42 35.31 -15.38 -48.43
CA ASN A 42 34.34 -14.81 -49.35
C ASN A 42 33.00 -15.55 -49.46
N ASP A 43 32.08 -14.82 -50.09
CA ASP A 43 31.22 -15.24 -51.22
C ASP A 43 29.72 -15.37 -51.01
N ALA A 44 29.06 -14.92 -52.08
CA ALA A 44 27.72 -15.20 -52.57
C ALA A 44 26.57 -14.30 -52.08
N ALA A 45 26.36 -13.26 -52.88
CA ALA A 45 25.05 -12.67 -53.17
C ALA A 45 23.99 -13.74 -53.54
N PHE A 46 22.72 -13.50 -53.22
CA PHE A 46 21.64 -13.63 -54.20
C PHE A 46 20.38 -12.86 -53.79
N ASN A 47 19.67 -12.48 -54.83
CA ASN A 47 18.63 -11.47 -54.93
C ASN A 47 17.21 -12.08 -54.77
N ALA A 48 16.25 -11.17 -54.60
CA ALA A 48 14.88 -11.22 -55.14
C ALA A 48 13.82 -12.17 -54.52
N ASP A 49 12.76 -11.53 -53.99
CA ASP A 49 11.42 -11.48 -54.60
C ASP A 49 10.78 -12.82 -55.05
N ASP A 50 9.65 -13.22 -54.44
CA ASP A 50 8.45 -13.52 -55.24
C ASP A 50 7.16 -13.63 -54.41
N GLN A 51 6.10 -13.17 -55.07
CA GLN A 51 4.68 -13.16 -54.77
C GLN A 51 4.04 -14.55 -54.69
N LYS A 52 2.87 -14.62 -54.00
CA LYS A 52 1.54 -15.11 -54.48
C LYS A 52 0.76 -15.79 -53.35
N LYS A 53 -0.40 -15.24 -52.93
CA LYS A 53 -1.74 -15.34 -53.57
C LYS A 53 -2.44 -16.68 -53.31
N ARG A 54 -3.52 -16.65 -52.51
CA ARG A 54 -4.86 -17.26 -52.77
C ARG A 54 -5.79 -17.01 -51.55
N ARG A 55 -6.82 -16.17 -51.73
CA ARG A 55 -8.27 -16.50 -51.89
C ARG A 55 -8.92 -17.02 -50.60
N ASN A 56 -9.71 -16.19 -49.91
CA ASN A 56 -11.15 -15.94 -50.09
C ASN A 56 -12.05 -17.18 -49.89
N VAL A 57 -12.78 -17.20 -48.78
CA VAL A 57 -14.17 -17.70 -48.72
C VAL A 57 -14.98 -16.73 -47.85
N SER A 58 -15.90 -16.02 -48.50
CA SER A 58 -16.99 -15.28 -47.90
C SER A 58 -18.20 -16.21 -47.76
N LEU A 59 -18.91 -16.12 -46.64
CA LEU A 59 -20.32 -16.50 -46.57
C LEU A 59 -21.07 -15.43 -45.77
N SER A 60 -22.15 -14.97 -46.40
CA SER A 60 -22.96 -13.80 -46.07
C SER A 60 -24.37 -14.28 -45.71
N ALA A 61 -24.98 -13.66 -44.69
CA ALA A 61 -26.41 -13.28 -44.62
C ALA A 61 -26.62 -12.59 -43.24
N THR A 62 -26.93 -11.28 -43.13
CA THR A 62 -28.22 -10.62 -43.44
C THR A 62 -29.29 -11.10 -42.44
N THR A 63 -29.96 -10.34 -41.56
CA THR A 63 -30.21 -8.90 -41.36
C THR A 63 -30.89 -8.74 -39.99
N SER A 64 -30.71 -7.62 -39.29
CA SER A 64 -31.81 -6.92 -38.60
C SER A 64 -31.39 -5.48 -38.29
N ARG A 65 -32.00 -4.54 -39.00
CA ARG A 65 -31.93 -3.10 -38.73
C ARG A 65 -33.10 -2.73 -37.81
N GLY A 66 -32.84 -1.83 -36.87
CA GLY A 66 -33.82 -0.83 -36.44
C GLY A 66 -34.29 -0.94 -34.99
N LEU A 67 -33.61 -0.24 -34.08
CA LEU A 67 -34.19 0.77 -33.18
C LEU A 67 -33.08 1.40 -32.34
N TYR A 68 -32.46 2.43 -32.93
CA TYR A 68 -31.62 3.41 -32.26
C TYR A 68 -32.54 4.51 -31.71
N THR A 69 -32.75 4.60 -30.40
CA THR A 69 -32.89 5.90 -29.73
C THR A 69 -32.64 5.79 -28.22
N ARG A 70 -31.73 6.63 -27.72
CA ARG A 70 -31.61 7.11 -26.33
C ARG A 70 -31.25 6.09 -25.22
N ARG A 71 -29.94 5.99 -24.95
CA ARG A 71 -29.30 6.32 -23.65
C ARG A 71 -27.78 6.19 -23.80
N LYS A 72 -27.14 7.25 -24.29
CA LYS A 72 -25.70 7.46 -24.19
C LYS A 72 -25.49 8.67 -23.29
N LEU A 73 -25.43 8.44 -21.99
CA LEU A 73 -24.89 9.40 -21.04
C LEU A 73 -23.74 8.67 -20.33
N ILE A 74 -22.56 9.28 -20.38
CA ILE A 74 -21.33 8.90 -19.66
C ILE A 74 -20.60 7.67 -20.22
N SER A 75 -19.89 7.85 -21.33
CA SER A 75 -18.55 7.31 -21.55
C SER A 75 -18.04 7.77 -22.91
N THR A 76 -17.23 8.84 -22.93
CA THR A 76 -16.36 9.15 -24.06
C THR A 76 -15.17 9.93 -23.51
N MET A 77 -14.11 9.23 -23.13
CA MET A 77 -12.76 9.77 -23.17
C MET A 77 -11.92 8.80 -23.98
N THR A 78 -11.82 9.10 -25.28
CA THR A 78 -10.75 8.62 -26.14
C THR A 78 -10.30 9.76 -27.03
N ALA A 79 -8.99 9.95 -27.04
CA ALA A 79 -8.16 10.75 -27.92
C ALA A 79 -8.84 11.45 -29.11
N ALA A 80 -8.68 12.77 -29.18
CA ALA A 80 -8.74 13.52 -30.43
C ALA A 80 -7.59 14.55 -30.47
N LYS A 81 -6.58 14.23 -31.28
CA LYS A 81 -5.56 15.18 -31.75
C LYS A 81 -6.24 16.09 -32.77
N SER A 82 -6.34 17.39 -32.51
CA SER A 82 -6.69 18.39 -33.53
C SER A 82 -5.77 19.60 -33.42
N ARG A 83 -5.15 19.93 -34.56
CA ARG A 83 -4.37 21.15 -34.81
C ARG A 83 -5.34 22.33 -34.99
N GLY A 84 -4.95 23.49 -34.45
CA GLY A 84 -5.15 24.78 -35.09
C GLY A 84 -6.20 25.72 -34.47
N GLY A 85 -5.69 26.73 -33.74
CA GLY A 85 -6.00 28.15 -33.95
C GLY A 85 -7.30 28.74 -33.40
N GLY A 86 -7.15 29.73 -32.51
CA GLY A 86 -8.08 30.87 -32.39
C GLY A 86 -8.92 30.95 -31.11
N ASP A 87 -8.35 31.65 -30.12
CA ASP A 87 -8.94 32.72 -29.30
C ASP A 87 -10.40 32.64 -28.82
N GLY A 88 -10.58 32.71 -27.49
CA GLY A 88 -11.88 33.03 -26.86
C GLY A 88 -12.69 31.85 -26.30
N GLY A 89 -12.11 31.03 -25.44
CA GLY A 89 -12.88 30.06 -24.65
C GLY A 89 -12.03 29.43 -23.58
N GLY A 90 -12.37 29.63 -22.30
CA GLY A 90 -11.80 28.86 -21.20
C GLY A 90 -11.90 27.39 -21.56
N SER A 91 -10.75 26.80 -21.84
CA SER A 91 -10.66 25.49 -22.48
C SER A 91 -11.07 24.42 -21.47
N VAL A 92 -11.62 23.29 -21.93
CA VAL A 92 -11.98 22.16 -21.04
C VAL A 92 -10.78 21.72 -20.18
N SER A 93 -9.56 21.88 -20.70
CA SER A 93 -8.30 21.72 -19.96
C SER A 93 -8.18 22.68 -18.77
N ASP A 94 -8.50 23.97 -18.94
CA ASP A 94 -8.43 24.94 -17.85
C ASP A 94 -9.43 24.61 -16.73
N LEU A 95 -10.60 24.05 -17.08
CA LEU A 95 -11.59 23.59 -16.10
C LEU A 95 -11.10 22.36 -15.33
N ASP A 96 -10.55 21.37 -16.02
CA ASP A 96 -10.00 20.16 -15.40
C ASP A 96 -8.80 20.48 -14.48
N ASP A 97 -7.95 21.43 -14.89
CA ASP A 97 -6.80 21.89 -14.10
C ASP A 97 -7.25 22.66 -12.86
N ASN A 98 -8.27 23.51 -12.99
CA ASN A 98 -8.86 24.20 -11.84
C ASN A 98 -9.49 23.21 -10.85
N VAL A 99 -10.25 22.22 -11.32
CA VAL A 99 -10.83 21.18 -10.44
C VAL A 99 -9.73 20.40 -9.74
N ARG A 100 -8.67 20.01 -10.47
CA ARG A 100 -7.51 19.31 -9.91
C ARG A 100 -6.82 20.14 -8.82
N ASN A 101 -6.61 21.43 -9.05
CA ASN A 101 -6.01 22.34 -8.08
C ASN A 101 -6.90 22.52 -6.84
N ILE A 102 -8.22 22.60 -7.00
CA ILE A 102 -9.18 22.68 -5.88
C ILE A 102 -9.13 21.39 -5.04
N VAL A 103 -9.17 20.22 -5.69
CA VAL A 103 -9.09 18.93 -4.99
C VAL A 103 -7.75 18.80 -4.26
N GLN A 104 -6.66 19.21 -4.90
CA GLN A 104 -5.34 19.22 -4.28
C GLN A 104 -5.26 20.16 -3.06
N ALA A 105 -5.78 21.38 -3.17
CA ALA A 105 -5.86 22.32 -2.06
C ALA A 105 -6.71 21.76 -0.92
N PHE A 106 -7.84 21.13 -1.23
CA PHE A 106 -8.68 20.47 -0.23
C PHE A 106 -7.94 19.34 0.49
N LEU A 107 -7.17 18.51 -0.22
CA LEU A 107 -6.38 17.44 0.39
C LEU A 107 -5.26 17.99 1.30
N TRP A 108 -4.57 19.07 0.89
CA TRP A 108 -3.57 19.71 1.75
C TRP A 108 -4.18 20.38 2.98
N ILE A 109 -5.33 21.02 2.83
CA ILE A 109 -6.08 21.59 3.97
C ILE A 109 -6.55 20.46 4.89
N ALA A 110 -7.08 19.37 4.33
CA ALA A 110 -7.50 18.20 5.09
C ALA A 110 -6.33 17.61 5.87
N GLU A 111 -5.15 17.48 5.26
CA GLU A 111 -3.92 17.03 5.94
C GLU A 111 -3.50 17.98 7.06
N GLY A 112 -3.48 19.30 6.79
CA GLY A 112 -3.13 20.29 7.80
C GLY A 112 -4.08 20.26 8.99
N VAL A 113 -5.39 20.20 8.72
CA VAL A 113 -6.43 20.04 9.75
C VAL A 113 -6.25 18.72 10.48
N TYR A 114 -5.96 17.63 9.76
CA TYR A 114 -5.73 16.31 10.31
C TYR A 114 -4.56 16.34 11.31
N ILE A 115 -3.37 16.78 10.89
CA ILE A 115 -2.19 16.84 11.76
C ILE A 115 -2.46 17.73 12.98
N VAL A 116 -3.03 18.91 12.76
CA VAL A 116 -3.29 19.86 13.85
C VAL A 116 -4.30 19.28 14.85
N TRP A 117 -5.41 18.73 14.36
CA TRP A 117 -6.46 18.15 15.18
C TRP A 117 -5.97 16.92 15.95
N LEU A 118 -5.33 16.00 15.24
CA LEU A 118 -5.03 14.67 15.75
C LEU A 118 -3.68 14.54 16.44
N PHE A 119 -2.69 15.40 16.18
CA PHE A 119 -1.40 15.31 16.87
C PHE A 119 -1.13 16.46 17.83
N LEU A 120 -1.60 17.67 17.52
CA LEU A 120 -1.24 18.87 18.29
C LEU A 120 -2.31 19.28 19.31
N LEU A 121 -3.59 19.19 18.93
CA LEU A 121 -4.69 19.65 19.77
C LEU A 121 -5.11 18.60 20.82
N PRO A 122 -5.48 19.05 22.04
CA PRO A 122 -5.99 18.18 23.10
C PRO A 122 -7.49 17.85 22.94
N TYR A 123 -8.11 18.22 21.81
CA TYR A 123 -9.54 17.96 21.55
C TYR A 123 -9.82 16.57 21.01
N ALA A 124 -8.85 15.94 20.36
CA ALA A 124 -8.97 14.54 19.97
C ALA A 124 -8.84 13.64 21.21
N PRO A 125 -9.59 12.52 21.29
CA PRO A 125 -9.43 11.49 22.30
C PRO A 125 -7.97 11.12 22.58
N GLY A 126 -7.61 11.01 23.86
CA GLY A 126 -6.26 10.66 24.32
C GLY A 126 -5.23 11.78 24.32
N ASP A 127 -4.02 11.48 24.82
CA ASP A 127 -2.96 12.48 25.03
C ASP A 127 -2.36 12.96 23.70
N PRO A 128 -2.12 14.27 23.50
CA PRO A 128 -1.46 14.78 22.30
C PRO A 128 0.00 14.31 22.24
N VAL A 129 0.61 14.42 21.05
CA VAL A 129 1.98 13.88 20.81
C VAL A 129 3.00 14.45 21.78
N TRP A 130 2.84 15.71 22.18
CA TRP A 130 3.77 16.38 23.10
C TRP A 130 3.56 16.01 24.57
N ALA A 131 2.48 15.30 24.91
CA ALA A 131 2.16 14.86 26.27
C ALA A 131 1.91 13.34 26.36
N ILE A 132 2.48 12.57 25.43
CA ILE A 132 2.19 11.13 25.34
C ILE A 132 2.55 10.39 26.64
N SER A 133 1.57 9.69 27.20
CA SER A 133 1.77 8.87 28.39
C SER A 133 2.58 7.60 28.08
N SER A 134 3.33 7.11 29.07
CA SER A 134 4.08 5.86 28.95
C SER A 134 3.16 4.65 28.71
N GLU A 135 1.91 4.70 29.16
CA GLU A 135 0.89 3.67 28.93
C GLU A 135 0.51 3.57 27.45
N THR A 136 0.31 4.71 26.78
CA THR A 136 0.06 4.76 25.33
C THR A 136 1.23 4.16 24.55
N ILE A 137 2.48 4.48 24.94
CA ILE A 137 3.69 3.94 24.31
C ILE A 137 3.79 2.42 24.52
N ASN A 138 3.54 1.94 25.74
CA ASN A 138 3.58 0.51 26.04
C ASN A 138 2.50 -0.25 25.28
N SER A 139 1.30 0.32 25.16
CA SER A 139 0.24 -0.24 24.33
C SER A 139 0.64 -0.28 22.86
N LEU A 140 1.20 0.80 22.31
CA LEU A 140 1.68 0.84 20.93
C LEU A 140 2.77 -0.21 20.66
N ILE A 141 3.76 -0.32 21.55
CA ILE A 141 4.81 -1.35 21.46
C ILE A 141 4.18 -2.74 21.56
N GLY A 142 3.24 -2.95 22.48
CA GLY A 142 2.54 -4.21 22.63
C GLY A 142 1.77 -4.64 21.39
N LEU A 143 1.03 -3.70 20.79
CA LEU A 143 0.30 -3.91 19.53
C LEU A 143 1.29 -4.23 18.40
N SER A 144 2.40 -3.48 18.32
CA SER A 144 3.44 -3.66 17.31
C SER A 144 4.20 -4.99 17.46
N LEU A 145 4.37 -5.50 18.69
CA LEU A 145 4.92 -6.84 18.94
C LEU A 145 3.95 -7.93 18.47
N ASN A 146 2.64 -7.67 18.54
CA ASN A 146 1.59 -8.58 18.06
C ASN A 146 1.22 -8.34 16.58
N PHE A 147 2.13 -7.76 15.80
CA PHE A 147 1.96 -7.49 14.37
C PHE A 147 1.64 -8.77 13.57
N PHE A 148 0.57 -8.71 12.78
CA PHE A 148 -0.05 -9.82 12.06
C PHE A 148 -0.29 -11.09 12.88
N PHE A 149 -0.43 -10.96 14.20
CA PHE A 149 -0.50 -12.09 15.12
C PHE A 149 0.71 -13.04 15.05
N ILE A 150 1.83 -12.63 14.45
CA ILE A 150 3.00 -13.50 14.25
C ILE A 150 3.57 -13.96 15.59
N LEU A 151 3.72 -13.05 16.55
CA LEU A 151 4.32 -13.33 17.84
C LEU A 151 3.36 -14.11 18.77
N PRO A 152 2.06 -13.77 18.86
CA PRO A 152 1.07 -14.62 19.52
C PRO A 152 1.01 -16.05 18.96
N LEU A 153 1.01 -16.20 17.63
CA LEU A 153 0.96 -17.52 16.99
C LEU A 153 2.28 -18.28 17.17
N SER A 154 3.44 -17.62 17.07
CA SER A 154 4.74 -18.28 17.28
C SER A 154 4.90 -18.78 18.72
N ASN A 155 4.46 -17.98 19.71
CA ASN A 155 4.48 -18.38 21.11
C ASN A 155 3.49 -19.52 21.39
N SER A 156 2.28 -19.47 20.80
CA SER A 156 1.23 -20.46 21.07
C SER A 156 1.36 -21.76 20.26
N VAL A 157 1.82 -21.70 19.02
CA VAL A 157 1.86 -22.85 18.09
C VAL A 157 3.24 -23.49 18.06
N VAL A 158 4.30 -22.69 18.15
CA VAL A 158 5.69 -23.17 17.99
C VAL A 158 6.42 -23.24 19.34
N GLY A 159 5.90 -22.63 20.40
CA GLY A 159 6.49 -22.65 21.74
C GLY A 159 7.81 -21.86 21.86
N PHE A 160 8.09 -20.95 20.91
CA PHE A 160 9.30 -20.13 20.92
C PHE A 160 9.16 -18.90 21.82
N HIS A 161 9.39 -19.06 23.13
CA HIS A 161 9.25 -17.98 24.12
C HIS A 161 10.48 -17.06 24.23
N LEU A 162 11.06 -16.59 23.12
CA LEU A 162 12.19 -15.65 23.18
C LEU A 162 11.75 -14.26 23.70
N VAL A 163 10.53 -13.85 23.35
CA VAL A 163 9.83 -12.66 23.83
C VAL A 163 8.38 -13.06 24.10
N GLU A 164 7.89 -12.82 25.31
CA GLU A 164 6.51 -13.14 25.66
C GLU A 164 5.54 -12.20 24.95
N ALA A 165 4.47 -12.76 24.39
CA ALA A 165 3.50 -12.00 23.61
C ALA A 165 2.70 -11.11 24.58
N PRO A 166 2.72 -9.78 24.43
CA PRO A 166 1.94 -8.90 25.27
C PRO A 166 0.46 -9.29 25.19
N VAL A 167 -0.17 -9.46 26.35
CA VAL A 167 -1.58 -9.82 26.41
C VAL A 167 -2.42 -8.56 26.34
N LEU A 168 -3.06 -8.33 25.21
CA LEU A 168 -3.91 -7.15 24.97
C LEU A 168 -5.36 -7.56 24.75
N HIS A 169 -6.27 -6.59 24.81
CA HIS A 169 -7.68 -6.85 24.55
C HIS A 169 -7.88 -7.29 23.09
N PRO A 170 -8.64 -8.38 22.81
CA PRO A 170 -8.80 -8.89 21.45
C PRO A 170 -9.32 -7.85 20.44
N MET A 171 -10.18 -6.93 20.91
CA MET A 171 -10.70 -5.83 20.07
C MET A 171 -9.62 -4.84 19.61
N SER A 172 -8.65 -4.48 20.48
CA SER A 172 -7.58 -3.54 20.11
C SER A 172 -6.58 -4.18 19.16
N GLU A 173 -6.21 -5.45 19.41
CA GLU A 173 -5.35 -6.22 18.51
C GLU A 173 -6.00 -6.46 17.14
N GLY A 174 -7.30 -6.77 17.13
CA GLY A 174 -8.07 -6.93 15.91
C GLY A 174 -8.16 -5.62 15.11
N LEU A 175 -8.48 -4.50 15.76
CA LEU A 175 -8.54 -3.20 15.08
C LEU A 175 -7.20 -2.83 14.44
N PHE A 176 -6.10 -2.99 15.19
CA PHE A 176 -4.75 -2.72 14.70
C PHE A 176 -4.39 -3.58 13.48
N ASN A 177 -4.48 -4.90 13.62
CA ASN A 177 -4.10 -5.83 12.56
C ASN A 177 -5.02 -5.71 11.33
N PHE A 178 -6.27 -5.30 11.51
CA PHE A 178 -7.18 -4.98 10.42
C PHE A 178 -6.69 -3.78 9.60
N VAL A 179 -6.36 -2.66 10.25
CA VAL A 179 -5.85 -1.46 9.57
C VAL A 179 -4.52 -1.73 8.89
N ILE A 180 -3.61 -2.44 9.55
CA ILE A 180 -2.30 -2.82 9.00
C ILE A 180 -2.46 -3.78 7.82
N GLY A 181 -3.32 -4.79 7.91
CA GLY A 181 -3.61 -5.71 6.80
C GLY A 181 -4.18 -4.99 5.59
N TRP A 182 -5.04 -3.99 5.81
CA TRP A 182 -5.52 -3.11 4.75
C TRP A 182 -4.37 -2.30 4.13
N THR A 183 -3.53 -1.69 4.97
CA THR A 183 -2.37 -0.89 4.55
C THR A 183 -1.36 -1.69 3.72
N LEU A 184 -1.11 -2.95 4.09
CA LEU A 184 -0.25 -3.84 3.33
C LEU A 184 -0.73 -4.01 1.88
N MET A 185 -2.05 -4.11 1.67
CA MET A 185 -2.62 -4.25 0.32
C MET A 185 -2.59 -2.96 -0.49
N PHE A 186 -2.39 -1.79 0.13
CA PHE A 186 -2.15 -0.55 -0.60
C PHE A 186 -0.80 -0.54 -1.30
N ALA A 187 0.19 -1.32 -0.85
CA ALA A 187 1.52 -1.36 -1.47
C ALA A 187 1.47 -1.64 -2.98
N PRO A 188 0.94 -2.79 -3.46
CA PRO A 188 0.85 -3.05 -4.90
C PRO A 188 0.05 -1.99 -5.65
N LEU A 189 -0.97 -1.37 -5.03
CA LEU A 189 -1.75 -0.30 -5.63
C LEU A 189 -0.96 1.01 -5.79
N LEU A 190 -0.16 1.40 -4.79
CA LEU A 190 0.71 2.57 -4.84
C LEU A 190 1.83 2.38 -5.86
N TYR A 191 2.44 1.19 -5.90
CA TYR A 191 3.49 0.88 -6.86
C TYR A 191 2.98 0.84 -8.29
N THR A 192 1.73 0.47 -8.52
CA THR A 192 1.16 0.40 -9.88
C THR A 192 0.44 1.68 -10.28
N ASP A 193 0.41 2.71 -9.43
CA ASP A 193 -0.30 3.95 -9.75
C ASP A 193 0.27 4.63 -10.99
N LYS A 194 -0.57 4.94 -11.98
CA LYS A 194 -0.20 5.64 -13.22
C LYS A 194 0.40 7.02 -12.97
N ARG A 195 0.07 7.62 -11.81
CA ARG A 195 0.52 8.96 -11.40
C ARG A 195 1.65 8.89 -10.36
N ARG A 196 2.19 7.69 -10.09
CA ARG A 196 3.23 7.49 -9.07
C ARG A 196 4.49 8.33 -9.32
N ASP A 197 4.84 8.55 -10.59
CA ASP A 197 6.09 9.24 -10.96
C ASP A 197 6.07 10.73 -10.55
N ARG A 198 4.90 11.31 -10.30
CA ARG A 198 4.72 12.67 -9.77
C ARG A 198 5.21 12.80 -8.32
N TYR A 199 5.28 11.68 -7.60
CA TYR A 199 5.88 11.62 -6.28
C TYR A 199 7.40 11.57 -6.43
N LYS A 200 8.08 12.66 -6.01
CA LYS A 200 9.54 12.77 -6.16
C LYS A 200 10.32 11.91 -5.15
N GLY A 201 9.73 11.59 -4.01
CA GLY A 201 10.32 10.74 -2.98
C GLY A 201 10.31 9.24 -3.33
N SER A 202 10.83 8.42 -2.41
CA SER A 202 10.76 6.97 -2.52
C SER A 202 9.39 6.46 -2.07
N ILE A 203 8.72 5.70 -2.95
CA ILE A 203 7.44 5.04 -2.64
C ILE A 203 7.64 4.00 -1.53
N ASP A 204 8.80 3.34 -1.48
CA ASP A 204 9.14 2.38 -0.43
C ASP A 204 9.16 3.04 0.95
N VAL A 205 9.74 4.23 1.02
CA VAL A 205 9.79 5.02 2.27
C VAL A 205 8.39 5.50 2.63
N LEU A 206 7.61 5.97 1.66
CA LEU A 206 6.23 6.38 1.89
C LEU A 206 5.38 5.24 2.42
N TRP A 207 5.40 4.09 1.76
CA TRP A 207 4.65 2.92 2.18
C TRP A 207 5.16 2.37 3.52
N GLY A 208 6.48 2.34 3.73
CA GLY A 208 7.07 1.93 5.00
C GLY A 208 6.61 2.79 6.17
N PHE A 209 6.59 4.12 6.01
CA PHE A 209 6.00 5.02 7.00
C PHE A 209 4.48 4.88 7.11
N GLN A 210 3.80 4.61 6.01
CA GLN A 210 2.37 4.33 5.99
C GLN A 210 2.04 3.09 6.83
N MET A 211 2.92 2.09 6.94
CA MET A 211 2.70 0.95 7.84
C MET A 211 2.70 1.32 9.33
N PHE A 212 3.16 2.52 9.71
CA PHE A 212 3.17 3.01 11.10
C PHE A 212 2.20 4.17 11.35
N LEU A 213 2.09 5.11 10.40
CA LEU A 213 1.26 6.33 10.48
C LEU A 213 0.41 6.53 9.22
N THR A 214 0.00 5.42 8.60
CA THR A 214 -1.13 5.25 7.67
C THR A 214 -1.73 6.54 7.08
N ASN A 215 -2.63 7.20 7.81
CA ASN A 215 -3.29 8.46 7.45
C ASN A 215 -2.36 9.61 7.01
N THR A 216 -1.26 9.83 7.74
CA THR A 216 -0.37 11.00 7.62
C THR A 216 0.40 10.98 6.30
N PHE A 217 0.57 9.81 5.70
CA PHE A 217 1.34 9.67 4.46
C PHE A 217 0.46 9.46 3.23
N LEU A 218 -0.77 8.95 3.40
CA LEU A 218 -1.66 8.69 2.27
C LEU A 218 -2.33 9.97 1.74
N ILE A 219 -2.74 10.91 2.59
CA ILE A 219 -3.36 12.17 2.12
C ILE A 219 -2.34 13.02 1.33
N PRO A 220 -1.09 13.25 1.80
CA PRO A 220 -0.08 13.96 1.01
C PRO A 220 0.22 13.26 -0.31
N TYR A 221 0.27 11.92 -0.33
CA TYR A 221 0.42 11.18 -1.58
C TYR A 221 -0.68 11.50 -2.58
N MET A 222 -1.95 11.48 -2.12
CA MET A 222 -3.11 11.82 -2.95
C MET A 222 -3.08 13.26 -3.44
N ALA A 223 -2.52 14.19 -2.67
CA ALA A 223 -2.33 15.57 -3.10
C ALA A 223 -1.18 15.72 -4.12
N ILE A 224 -0.03 15.09 -3.88
CA ILE A 224 1.15 15.18 -4.74
C ILE A 224 0.92 14.48 -6.09
N ARG A 225 0.21 13.36 -6.12
CA ARG A 225 -0.13 12.68 -7.39
C ARG A 225 -1.04 13.51 -8.30
N LEU A 226 -1.63 14.60 -7.80
CA LEU A 226 -2.40 15.54 -8.61
C LEU A 226 -1.54 16.62 -9.28
N ASN A 227 -0.25 16.73 -8.96
CA ASN A 227 0.66 17.66 -9.63
C ASN A 227 0.70 17.44 -11.15
N GLU A 228 1.14 18.46 -11.88
CA GLU A 228 1.42 18.33 -13.30
C GLU A 228 2.54 17.31 -13.56
N ALA A 229 2.48 16.67 -14.72
CA ALA A 229 3.59 15.81 -15.14
C ALA A 229 4.80 16.70 -15.44
N ASP A 230 5.99 16.29 -15.00
CA ASP A 230 7.21 16.98 -15.41
C ASP A 230 7.35 16.88 -16.95
N ASP A 231 7.71 17.99 -17.61
CA ASP A 231 7.83 18.08 -19.08
C ASP A 231 8.85 17.07 -19.66
N GLU A 232 9.79 16.62 -18.83
CA GLU A 232 10.80 15.62 -19.15
C GLU A 232 10.42 14.28 -18.51
N TYR A 233 9.37 13.65 -19.07
CA TYR A 233 8.89 12.35 -18.58
C TYR A 233 9.94 11.25 -18.83
N THR A 234 10.68 10.90 -17.78
CA THR A 234 11.48 9.67 -17.73
C THR A 234 10.80 8.71 -16.74
N PRO A 235 10.31 7.54 -17.19
CA PRO A 235 9.68 6.58 -16.30
C PRO A 235 10.70 6.17 -15.23
N LYS A 236 10.37 6.38 -13.95
CA LYS A 236 11.24 5.97 -12.86
C LYS A 236 11.29 4.45 -12.81
N LYS A 237 12.51 3.92 -12.74
CA LYS A 237 12.74 2.49 -12.50
C LYS A 237 12.04 2.11 -11.19
N THR A 238 11.28 1.03 -11.23
CA THR A 238 10.66 0.42 -10.05
C THR A 238 11.75 -0.03 -9.08
N SER A 239 11.56 0.24 -7.78
CA SER A 239 12.44 -0.32 -6.74
C SER A 239 12.31 -1.85 -6.72
N GLU A 240 13.34 -2.54 -6.21
CA GLU A 240 13.31 -3.99 -6.00
C GLU A 240 12.12 -4.40 -5.11
N LEU A 241 11.84 -3.63 -4.06
CA LEU A 241 10.67 -3.86 -3.19
C LEU A 241 9.36 -3.69 -3.98
N GLY A 242 9.29 -2.63 -4.79
CA GLY A 242 8.15 -2.37 -5.67
C GLY A 242 7.91 -3.53 -6.65
N SER A 243 8.96 -4.00 -7.33
CA SER A 243 8.89 -5.13 -8.26
C SER A 243 8.40 -6.41 -7.56
N VAL A 244 8.94 -6.72 -6.37
CA VAL A 244 8.49 -7.88 -5.58
C VAL A 244 7.01 -7.74 -5.19
N MET A 245 6.57 -6.55 -4.80
CA MET A 245 5.19 -6.31 -4.38
C MET A 245 4.20 -6.29 -5.54
N THR A 246 4.61 -5.85 -6.74
CA THR A 246 3.76 -5.88 -7.94
C THR A 246 3.69 -7.26 -8.57
N ASN A 247 4.81 -7.98 -8.64
CA ASN A 247 4.85 -9.35 -9.15
C ASN A 247 4.21 -10.34 -8.17
N GLY A 248 4.38 -10.09 -6.86
CA GLY A 248 3.72 -10.81 -5.79
C GLY A 248 2.35 -10.27 -5.40
N ALA A 249 1.75 -9.35 -6.17
CA ALA A 249 0.50 -8.68 -5.80
C ALA A 249 -0.62 -9.64 -5.38
N PRO A 250 -0.88 -10.77 -6.08
CA PRO A 250 -1.88 -11.74 -5.64
C PRO A 250 -1.61 -12.30 -4.23
N VAL A 251 -0.35 -12.57 -3.90
CA VAL A 251 0.06 -13.09 -2.59
C VAL A 251 -0.09 -12.02 -1.52
N VAL A 252 0.36 -10.79 -1.80
CA VAL A 252 0.19 -9.64 -0.88
C VAL A 252 -1.29 -9.37 -0.59
N GLY A 253 -2.13 -9.41 -1.63
CA GLY A 253 -3.59 -9.26 -1.51
C GLY A 253 -4.23 -10.36 -0.67
N LEU A 254 -3.83 -11.62 -0.86
CA LEU A 254 -4.35 -12.75 -0.06
C LEU A 254 -3.89 -12.68 1.39
N ILE A 255 -2.61 -12.40 1.65
CA ILE A 255 -2.07 -12.27 3.02
C ILE A 255 -2.77 -11.12 3.75
N GLY A 256 -2.86 -9.93 3.13
CA GLY A 256 -3.55 -8.79 3.73
C GLY A 256 -5.04 -9.05 3.96
N GLY A 257 -5.72 -9.71 3.01
CA GLY A 257 -7.12 -10.10 3.14
C GLY A 257 -7.37 -11.12 4.24
N ILE A 258 -6.53 -12.15 4.34
CA ILE A 258 -6.57 -13.15 5.42
C ILE A 258 -6.29 -12.47 6.76
N ALA A 259 -5.29 -11.58 6.84
CA ALA A 259 -5.00 -10.83 8.05
C ALA A 259 -6.21 -9.99 8.49
N CYS A 260 -6.90 -9.30 7.58
CA CYS A 260 -8.12 -8.55 7.90
C CYS A 260 -9.24 -9.47 8.41
N LEU A 261 -9.44 -10.62 7.76
CA LEU A 261 -10.46 -11.60 8.17
C LEU A 261 -10.15 -12.18 9.56
N LEU A 262 -8.91 -12.62 9.79
CA LEU A 262 -8.46 -13.12 11.08
C LEU A 262 -8.57 -12.05 12.16
N SER A 263 -8.31 -10.79 11.83
CA SER A 263 -8.44 -9.66 12.76
C SER A 263 -9.88 -9.46 13.23
N ILE A 264 -10.85 -9.57 12.31
CA ILE A 264 -12.27 -9.51 12.66
C ILE A 264 -12.66 -10.71 13.53
N LEU A 265 -12.25 -11.92 13.14
CA LEU A 265 -12.54 -13.12 13.91
C LEU A 265 -11.89 -13.08 15.30
N TRP A 266 -10.68 -12.53 15.41
CA TRP A 266 -9.97 -12.35 16.66
C TRP A 266 -10.62 -11.31 17.56
N ALA A 267 -11.08 -10.18 17.00
CA ALA A 267 -11.84 -9.18 17.75
C ALA A 267 -13.11 -9.79 18.38
N LEU A 268 -13.82 -10.64 17.63
CA LEU A 268 -15.10 -11.23 18.05
C LEU A 268 -14.94 -12.45 18.98
N TYR A 269 -14.01 -13.36 18.67
CA TYR A 269 -13.89 -14.67 19.31
C TYR A 269 -12.52 -14.92 19.96
N GLY A 270 -11.54 -14.05 19.72
CA GLY A 270 -10.19 -14.19 20.27
C GLY A 270 -10.23 -14.24 21.79
N ARG A 271 -9.44 -15.16 22.35
CA ARG A 271 -9.34 -15.41 23.81
C ARG A 271 -10.71 -15.58 24.48
N GLY A 272 -11.60 -16.39 23.90
CA GLY A 272 -12.91 -16.72 24.48
C GLY A 272 -12.84 -17.33 25.89
N ASP A 273 -11.71 -17.95 26.23
CA ASP A 273 -11.45 -18.55 27.55
C ASP A 273 -10.85 -17.54 28.54
N GLY A 274 -10.43 -16.37 28.05
CA GLY A 274 -9.97 -15.27 28.88
C GLY A 274 -11.15 -14.43 29.35
N ASN A 275 -11.04 -13.83 30.53
CA ASN A 275 -12.07 -12.99 31.14
C ASN A 275 -12.21 -11.61 30.42
N TYR A 276 -12.35 -11.63 29.09
CA TYR A 276 -12.48 -10.47 28.19
C TYR A 276 -13.93 -10.20 27.78
N GLY A 277 -14.86 -10.85 28.45
CA GLY A 277 -16.28 -10.55 28.31
C GLY A 277 -16.96 -11.06 27.05
N ASN A 278 -18.28 -10.90 27.05
CA ASN A 278 -19.16 -11.22 25.92
C ASN A 278 -19.07 -10.15 24.80
N LEU A 279 -19.78 -10.35 23.68
CA LEU A 279 -19.76 -9.42 22.55
C LEU A 279 -20.17 -7.98 22.92
N GLN A 280 -21.08 -7.81 23.89
CA GLN A 280 -21.51 -6.49 24.34
C GLN A 280 -20.41 -5.80 25.14
N GLU A 281 -19.80 -6.48 26.10
CA GLU A 281 -18.69 -5.94 26.90
C GLU A 281 -17.49 -5.58 26.02
N ARG A 282 -17.23 -6.37 24.96
CA ARG A 282 -16.20 -6.07 23.95
C ARG A 282 -16.52 -4.81 23.15
N TRP A 283 -17.79 -4.60 22.82
CA TRP A 283 -18.23 -3.40 22.12
C TRP A 283 -18.14 -2.15 23.00
N GLU A 284 -18.53 -2.26 24.28
CA GLU A 284 -18.38 -1.20 25.28
C GLU A 284 -16.90 -0.86 25.50
N PHE A 285 -16.03 -1.88 25.58
CA PHE A 285 -14.58 -1.68 25.60
C PHE A 285 -14.09 -0.93 24.36
N LEU A 286 -14.53 -1.32 23.15
CA LEU A 286 -14.11 -0.62 21.93
C LEU A 286 -14.53 0.85 21.94
N GLN A 287 -15.76 1.16 22.35
CA GLN A 287 -16.23 2.55 22.45
C GLN A 287 -15.38 3.35 23.45
N SER A 288 -15.10 2.77 24.62
CA SER A 288 -14.22 3.38 25.62
C SER A 288 -12.82 3.60 25.05
N TYR A 289 -12.24 2.58 24.42
CA TYR A 289 -10.92 2.61 23.81
C TYR A 289 -10.79 3.69 22.73
N LEU A 290 -11.80 3.86 21.87
CA LEU A 290 -11.82 4.92 20.87
C LEU A 290 -11.94 6.33 21.48
N GLY A 291 -12.57 6.45 22.64
CA GLY A 291 -12.74 7.72 23.36
C GLY A 291 -11.58 8.06 24.31
N SER A 292 -10.75 7.08 24.67
CA SER A 292 -9.62 7.26 25.59
C SER A 292 -8.27 7.28 24.88
N GLU A 293 -8.11 6.53 23.78
CA GLU A 293 -6.81 6.31 23.14
C GLU A 293 -6.71 6.99 21.77
N ARG A 294 -5.73 7.87 21.63
CA ARG A 294 -5.49 8.62 20.39
C ARG A 294 -5.12 7.72 19.22
N LEU A 295 -4.36 6.65 19.50
CA LEU A 295 -3.97 5.65 18.51
C LEU A 295 -5.21 4.94 17.92
N ALA A 296 -6.12 4.51 18.79
CA ALA A 296 -7.36 3.84 18.39
C ALA A 296 -8.26 4.78 17.58
N TYR A 297 -8.36 6.03 18.01
CA TYR A 297 -9.08 7.08 17.30
C TYR A 297 -8.49 7.34 15.90
N ALA A 298 -7.16 7.36 15.76
CA ALA A 298 -6.49 7.50 14.46
C ALA A 298 -6.79 6.33 13.51
N PHE A 299 -6.88 5.09 14.01
CA PHE A 299 -7.27 3.93 13.20
C PHE A 299 -8.67 4.04 12.60
N ILE A 300 -9.62 4.70 13.29
CA ILE A 300 -10.95 4.95 12.72
C ILE A 300 -10.86 5.91 11.53
N TRP A 301 -10.03 6.94 11.64
CA TRP A 301 -9.77 7.85 10.53
C TRP A 301 -9.07 7.14 9.37
N ASP A 302 -8.14 6.22 9.65
CA ASP A 302 -7.53 5.38 8.60
C ASP A 302 -8.59 4.59 7.83
N ILE A 303 -9.51 3.93 8.54
CA ILE A 303 -10.59 3.18 7.91
C ILE A 303 -11.44 4.11 7.03
N CYS A 304 -11.81 5.29 7.54
CA CYS A 304 -12.60 6.26 6.77
C CYS A 304 -11.87 6.72 5.51
N LEU A 305 -10.59 7.07 5.63
CA LEU A 305 -9.76 7.50 4.50
C LEU A 305 -9.55 6.36 3.50
N TYR A 306 -9.37 5.14 3.96
CA TYR A 306 -9.20 3.96 3.11
C TYR A 306 -10.46 3.65 2.32
N ILE A 307 -11.65 3.79 2.91
CA ILE A 307 -12.93 3.64 2.22
C ILE A 307 -13.06 4.65 1.07
N VAL A 308 -12.49 5.85 1.20
CA VAL A 308 -12.53 6.90 0.16
C VAL A 308 -11.41 6.72 -0.88
N PHE A 309 -10.17 6.52 -0.43
CA PHE A 309 -9.01 6.47 -1.30
C PHE A 309 -8.85 5.16 -2.04
N GLN A 310 -9.29 4.04 -1.49
CA GLN A 310 -9.30 2.74 -2.17
C GLN A 310 -10.05 2.80 -3.52
N PRO A 311 -11.35 3.15 -3.58
CA PRO A 311 -12.08 3.17 -4.85
C PRO A 311 -11.53 4.22 -5.81
N TRP A 312 -11.01 5.34 -5.31
CA TRP A 312 -10.39 6.37 -6.13
C TRP A 312 -9.12 5.85 -6.81
N LEU A 313 -8.17 5.32 -6.03
CA LEU A 313 -6.90 4.80 -6.56
C LEU A 313 -7.11 3.61 -7.49
N ILE A 314 -7.97 2.65 -7.12
CA ILE A 314 -8.29 1.52 -8.00
C ILE A 314 -8.94 2.01 -9.30
N GLY A 315 -9.85 2.98 -9.20
CA GLY A 315 -10.54 3.56 -10.35
C GLY A 315 -9.60 4.22 -11.35
N ASP A 316 -8.59 4.91 -10.85
CA ASP A 316 -7.56 5.52 -11.69
C ASP A 316 -6.66 4.50 -12.39
N ASN A 317 -6.51 3.30 -11.80
CA ASN A 317 -5.56 2.27 -12.21
C ASN A 317 -6.22 1.02 -12.82
N LEU A 318 -7.46 1.15 -13.30
CA LEU A 318 -8.19 0.06 -13.96
C LEU A 318 -7.49 -0.45 -15.23
N GLN A 319 -6.63 0.36 -15.84
CA GLN A 319 -5.85 -0.02 -17.02
C GLN A 319 -4.83 -1.13 -16.74
N ASN A 320 -4.37 -1.27 -15.49
CA ASN A 320 -3.40 -2.28 -15.08
C ASN A 320 -4.06 -3.65 -14.82
N ILE A 321 -5.38 -3.75 -14.98
CA ILE A 321 -6.15 -4.95 -14.67
C ILE A 321 -6.33 -5.81 -15.93
N ARG A 322 -6.38 -7.13 -15.74
CA ARG A 322 -6.75 -8.08 -16.80
C ARG A 322 -8.01 -7.65 -17.52
N LYS A 323 -7.95 -7.52 -18.86
CA LYS A 323 -9.04 -7.00 -19.71
C LYS A 323 -10.42 -7.63 -19.43
N GLY A 324 -10.47 -8.93 -19.13
CA GLY A 324 -11.70 -9.65 -18.81
C GLY A 324 -12.26 -9.44 -17.39
N LYS A 325 -11.49 -8.82 -16.48
CA LYS A 325 -11.85 -8.65 -15.06
C LYS A 325 -12.07 -7.18 -14.65
N VAL A 326 -11.83 -6.23 -15.54
CA VAL A 326 -11.95 -4.78 -15.28
C VAL A 326 -13.33 -4.41 -14.71
N LEU A 327 -14.41 -4.94 -15.29
CA LEU A 327 -15.77 -4.65 -14.83
C LEU A 327 -16.01 -5.10 -13.38
N ILE A 328 -15.53 -6.30 -13.04
CA ILE A 328 -15.68 -6.87 -11.69
C ILE A 328 -14.90 -6.02 -10.69
N VAL A 329 -13.64 -5.67 -10.98
CA VAL A 329 -12.83 -4.84 -10.08
C VAL A 329 -13.40 -3.43 -9.96
N ASN A 330 -13.90 -2.85 -11.05
CA ASN A 330 -14.55 -1.54 -11.01
C ASN A 330 -15.81 -1.50 -10.13
N PHE A 331 -16.53 -2.62 -10.02
CA PHE A 331 -17.64 -2.74 -9.08
C PHE A 331 -17.14 -2.98 -7.64
N LEU A 332 -16.19 -3.90 -7.46
CA LEU A 332 -15.67 -4.29 -6.14
C LEU A 332 -14.81 -3.21 -5.48
N ARG A 333 -14.29 -2.22 -6.22
CA ARG A 333 -13.43 -1.16 -5.68
C ARG A 333 -14.05 -0.40 -4.51
N PHE A 334 -15.37 -0.32 -4.45
CA PHE A 334 -16.13 0.36 -3.38
C PHE A 334 -16.36 -0.51 -2.14
N VAL A 335 -16.07 -1.81 -2.21
CA VAL A 335 -16.22 -2.72 -1.08
C VAL A 335 -14.93 -2.68 -0.26
N PRO A 336 -14.97 -2.23 1.02
CA PRO A 336 -13.81 -2.19 1.92
C PRO A 336 -13.03 -3.50 1.90
N VAL A 337 -11.69 -3.42 1.80
CA VAL A 337 -10.75 -4.57 1.75
C VAL A 337 -10.91 -5.44 0.49
N VAL A 338 -12.12 -5.89 0.16
CA VAL A 338 -12.44 -6.75 -0.99
C VAL A 338 -12.03 -6.12 -2.31
N GLY A 339 -12.20 -4.81 -2.46
CA GLY A 339 -11.77 -4.08 -3.64
C GLY A 339 -10.26 -4.20 -3.89
N LEU A 340 -9.44 -4.08 -2.84
CA LEU A 340 -7.99 -4.26 -2.93
C LEU A 340 -7.60 -5.70 -3.20
N ILE A 341 -8.24 -6.67 -2.53
CA ILE A 341 -8.00 -8.10 -2.80
C ILE A 341 -8.28 -8.39 -4.28
N ALA A 342 -9.41 -7.92 -4.81
CA ALA A 342 -9.79 -8.08 -6.21
C ALA A 342 -8.78 -7.39 -7.14
N TYR A 343 -8.33 -6.18 -6.82
CA TYR A 343 -7.30 -5.47 -7.56
C TYR A 343 -5.99 -6.27 -7.63
N CYS A 344 -5.45 -6.66 -6.48
CA CYS A 344 -4.22 -7.43 -6.34
C CYS A 344 -4.27 -8.77 -7.07
N LEU A 345 -5.39 -9.50 -6.98
CA LEU A 345 -5.58 -10.76 -7.68
C LEU A 345 -5.72 -10.59 -9.20
N CYS A 346 -6.20 -9.44 -9.68
CA CYS A 346 -6.50 -9.22 -11.09
C CYS A 346 -5.50 -8.32 -11.82
N LEU A 347 -4.45 -7.87 -11.12
CA LEU A 347 -3.35 -7.11 -11.70
C LEU A 347 -2.69 -7.89 -12.85
N ASN A 348 -2.37 -7.19 -13.94
CA ASN A 348 -1.53 -7.70 -15.00
C ASN A 348 -0.08 -7.60 -14.54
N SER A 349 0.56 -8.73 -14.30
CA SER A 349 2.01 -8.80 -14.05
C SER A 349 2.81 -8.98 -15.34
N ASP A 350 2.16 -8.97 -16.50
CA ASP A 350 2.71 -9.46 -17.78
C ASP A 350 3.27 -8.34 -18.68
N ASP A 351 3.32 -7.08 -18.23
CA ASP A 351 3.80 -5.94 -19.04
C ASP A 351 5.27 -5.54 -18.76
N GLU A 352 6.08 -6.45 -18.21
CA GLU A 352 7.55 -6.37 -18.34
C GLU A 352 8.00 -7.36 -19.44
N ILE A 353 8.03 -6.89 -20.70
CA ILE A 353 8.82 -7.48 -21.79
C ILE A 353 9.86 -6.46 -22.23
#